data_AF-A0A847TH10-F1
#
_entry.id   AF-A0A847TH10-F1
#
_cell.length_a   1.000
_cell.length_b   1.000
_cell.length_c   1.000
_cell.angle_alpha   90.00
_cell.angle_beta   90.00
_cell.angle_gamma   90.00
#
_symmetry.space_group_name_H-M   'P 1'
#
loop_
_entity.id
_entity.type
_entity.pdbx_description
1 polymer ?
#
loop_
_entity_poly.entity_id
_entity_poly.type
_entity_poly.pdbx_seq_one_letter_code
_entity_poly.pdbx_strand_id
1 'polypeptide(L)'
;MERFNIEDFNQHSENGSRRWTTADSTVIEEHSYAAGYARMEVPKNSLFQQYSLFYKNGNGKEQGLLFVRGNFQKGTWHYYDESGRLEKTVDYDQPFGFTYEDLVKYCSSNNIDLHESHTFIDKRTAPQPEWDITYLYNGKNRIVTLDGKTGKKLKEVDQDIIR
;
A
#
# COMPACT_ATOMS: atom_id res chain seq x y z
N MET A 1 5.36 -7.20 -19.89
CA MET A 1 4.64 -6.17 -19.10
C MET A 1 3.16 -6.50 -19.18
N GLU A 2 2.46 -6.44 -18.06
CA GLU A 2 1.01 -6.67 -18.03
C GLU A 2 0.25 -5.55 -18.75
N ARG A 3 -0.89 -5.90 -19.36
CA ARG A 3 -1.79 -4.96 -20.03
C ARG A 3 -3.19 -5.07 -19.44
N PHE A 4 -3.84 -3.94 -19.21
CA PHE A 4 -5.22 -3.88 -18.75
C PHE A 4 -6.18 -4.32 -19.86
N ASN A 5 -7.10 -5.24 -19.54
CA ASN A 5 -8.12 -5.69 -20.48
C ASN A 5 -9.34 -4.76 -20.42
N ILE A 6 -9.30 -3.70 -21.24
CA ILE A 6 -10.33 -2.65 -21.27
C ILE A 6 -11.70 -3.20 -21.70
N GLU A 7 -11.73 -4.11 -22.67
CA GLU A 7 -12.97 -4.68 -23.19
C GLU A 7 -13.68 -5.50 -22.10
N ASP A 8 -12.93 -6.39 -21.45
CA ASP A 8 -13.42 -7.18 -20.33
C ASP A 8 -13.87 -6.30 -19.14
N PHE A 9 -13.11 -5.26 -18.82
CA PHE A 9 -13.49 -4.30 -17.78
C PHE A 9 -14.80 -3.58 -18.12
N ASN A 10 -14.94 -3.05 -19.34
CA ASN A 10 -16.14 -2.33 -19.75
C ASN A 10 -17.39 -3.21 -19.78
N GLN A 11 -17.24 -4.52 -20.04
CA GLN A 11 -18.36 -5.48 -20.02
C GLN A 11 -18.84 -5.82 -18.61
N HIS A 12 -17.94 -5.80 -17.61
CA HIS A 12 -18.22 -6.32 -16.27
C HIS A 12 -18.16 -5.25 -15.16
N SER A 13 -17.83 -4.00 -15.50
CA SER A 13 -17.76 -2.90 -14.53
C SER A 13 -19.10 -2.20 -14.35
N GLU A 14 -19.32 -1.74 -13.12
CA GLU A 14 -20.43 -0.89 -12.74
C GLU A 14 -19.88 0.39 -12.13
N ASN A 15 -20.37 1.55 -12.59
CA ASN A 15 -19.94 2.88 -12.12
C ASN A 15 -18.40 3.07 -12.14
N GLY A 16 -17.73 2.52 -13.16
CA GLY A 16 -16.28 2.66 -13.32
C GLY A 16 -15.45 1.82 -12.35
N SER A 17 -16.04 0.76 -11.78
CA SER A 17 -15.32 -0.18 -10.93
C SER A 17 -15.84 -1.61 -11.09
N ARG A 18 -15.01 -2.60 -10.79
CA ARG A 18 -15.46 -3.97 -10.56
C ARG A 18 -14.63 -4.63 -9.46
N ARG A 19 -15.24 -5.60 -8.79
CA ARG A 19 -14.61 -6.37 -7.74
C ARG A 19 -15.03 -7.83 -7.83
N TRP A 20 -14.06 -8.74 -7.71
CA TRP A 20 -14.34 -10.16 -7.64
C TRP A 20 -13.33 -10.87 -6.73
N THR A 21 -13.60 -12.14 -6.43
CA THR A 21 -12.70 -12.98 -5.64
C THR A 21 -12.36 -14.23 -6.44
N THR A 22 -11.07 -14.51 -6.53
CA THR A 22 -10.54 -15.68 -7.24
C THR A 22 -10.64 -16.94 -6.38
N ALA A 23 -10.39 -18.11 -6.97
CA ALA A 23 -10.49 -19.40 -6.28
C ALA A 23 -9.52 -19.54 -5.09
N ASP A 24 -8.34 -18.90 -5.16
CA ASP A 24 -7.36 -18.81 -4.08
C ASP A 24 -7.70 -17.70 -3.05
N SER A 25 -8.91 -17.14 -3.10
CA SER A 25 -9.40 -16.08 -2.21
C SER A 25 -8.64 -14.75 -2.30
N THR A 26 -7.96 -14.50 -3.43
CA THR A 26 -7.43 -13.17 -3.74
C THR A 26 -8.60 -12.26 -4.15
N VAL A 27 -8.70 -11.10 -3.52
CA VAL A 27 -9.67 -10.06 -3.91
C VAL A 27 -9.03 -9.22 -5.00
N ILE A 28 -9.69 -9.10 -6.15
CA ILE A 28 -9.26 -8.22 -7.23
C ILE A 28 -10.26 -7.08 -7.36
N GLU A 29 -9.73 -5.86 -7.37
CA GLU A 29 -10.47 -4.62 -7.58
C GLU A 29 -9.86 -3.88 -8.76
N GLU A 30 -10.71 -3.42 -9.66
CA GLU A 30 -10.30 -2.60 -10.79
C GLU A 30 -11.13 -1.33 -10.85
N HIS A 31 -10.49 -0.23 -11.22
CA HIS A 31 -11.11 1.09 -11.30
C HIS A 31 -10.71 1.82 -12.56
N SER A 32 -11.65 2.57 -13.14
CA SER A 32 -11.38 3.55 -14.19
C SER A 32 -11.26 4.95 -13.59
N TYR A 33 -10.30 5.72 -14.08
CA TYR A 33 -10.11 7.13 -13.74
C TYR A 33 -9.93 7.96 -15.01
N ALA A 34 -10.01 9.28 -14.88
CA ALA A 34 -9.77 10.20 -16.00
C ALA A 34 -8.38 10.03 -16.65
N ALA A 35 -7.40 9.48 -15.93
CA ALA A 35 -6.03 9.27 -16.38
C ALA A 35 -5.73 7.84 -16.88
N GLY A 36 -6.65 6.89 -16.75
CA GLY A 36 -6.40 5.48 -17.08
C GLY A 36 -7.11 4.52 -16.13
N TYR A 37 -6.46 3.42 -15.76
CA TYR A 37 -7.05 2.37 -14.93
C TYR A 37 -6.13 1.99 -13.76
N ALA A 38 -6.70 1.44 -12.70
CA ALA A 38 -5.96 0.80 -11.62
C ALA A 38 -6.45 -0.64 -11.41
N ARG A 39 -5.55 -1.50 -10.97
CA ARG A 39 -5.85 -2.81 -10.42
C ARG A 39 -5.18 -2.98 -9.06
N MET A 40 -5.93 -3.54 -8.12
CA MET A 40 -5.45 -3.99 -6.82
C MET A 40 -5.76 -5.47 -6.67
N GLU A 41 -4.75 -6.25 -6.31
CA GLU A 41 -4.89 -7.68 -6.02
C GLU A 41 -4.44 -7.93 -4.58
N VAL A 42 -5.37 -8.30 -3.71
CA VAL A 42 -5.15 -8.52 -2.28
C VAL A 42 -5.26 -10.01 -1.97
N PRO A 43 -4.13 -10.73 -1.84
CA PRO A 43 -4.17 -12.13 -1.44
C PRO A 43 -4.81 -12.27 -0.05
N LYS A 44 -5.46 -13.42 0.18
CA LYS A 44 -6.12 -13.69 1.47
C LYS A 44 -5.14 -13.52 2.63
N ASN A 45 -5.58 -12.79 3.66
CA ASN A 45 -4.81 -12.47 4.86
C ASN A 45 -3.50 -11.70 4.62
N SER A 46 -3.31 -11.12 3.44
CA SER A 46 -2.14 -10.28 3.16
C SER A 46 -2.34 -8.88 3.72
N LEU A 47 -1.27 -8.28 4.25
CA LEU A 47 -1.20 -6.86 4.60
C LEU A 47 -0.77 -5.99 3.39
N PHE A 48 -0.37 -6.64 2.30
CA PHE A 48 0.03 -6.00 1.06
C PHE A 48 -0.88 -6.41 -0.09
N GLN A 49 -1.02 -5.50 -1.04
CA GLN A 49 -1.64 -5.75 -2.32
C GLN A 49 -0.63 -5.53 -3.44
N GLN A 50 -0.76 -6.31 -4.51
CA GLN A 50 -0.15 -5.94 -5.77
C GLN A 50 -0.95 -4.76 -6.32
N TYR A 51 -0.28 -3.66 -6.59
CA TYR A 51 -0.87 -2.46 -7.15
C TYR A 51 -0.31 -2.23 -8.55
N SER A 52 -1.20 -2.00 -9.51
CA SER A 52 -0.85 -1.70 -10.90
C SER A 52 -1.68 -0.53 -11.40
N LEU A 53 -1.04 0.48 -11.99
CA LEU A 53 -1.70 1.51 -12.77
C LEU A 53 -1.44 1.30 -14.26
N PHE A 54 -2.40 1.74 -15.06
CA PHE A 54 -2.37 1.60 -16.51
C PHE A 54 -2.78 2.92 -17.18
N TYR A 55 -2.17 3.22 -18.32
CA TYR A 55 -2.59 4.30 -19.21
C TYR A 55 -3.95 3.98 -19.86
N LYS A 56 -4.55 4.99 -20.50
CA LYS A 56 -5.85 4.84 -21.21
C LYS A 56 -5.82 3.80 -22.33
N ASN A 57 -4.66 3.57 -22.93
CA ASN A 57 -4.44 2.53 -23.95
C ASN A 57 -4.29 1.11 -23.37
N GLY A 58 -4.34 0.99 -22.04
CA GLY A 58 -4.21 -0.25 -21.27
C GLY A 58 -2.78 -0.66 -20.94
N ASN A 59 -1.75 0.06 -21.44
CA ASN A 59 -0.36 -0.26 -21.12
C ASN A 59 -0.08 0.01 -19.64
N GLY A 60 0.72 -0.86 -19.02
CA GLY A 60 1.21 -0.65 -17.66
C GLY A 60 1.94 0.68 -17.52
N LYS A 61 1.66 1.39 -16.43
CA LYS A 61 2.23 2.69 -16.07
C LYS A 61 3.14 2.57 -14.86
N GLU A 62 2.66 1.91 -13.81
CA GLU A 62 3.47 1.60 -12.63
C GLU A 62 2.96 0.34 -11.95
N GLN A 63 3.86 -0.37 -11.28
CA GLN A 63 3.49 -1.54 -10.50
C GLN A 63 4.43 -1.75 -9.32
N GLY A 64 3.89 -2.28 -8.23
CA GLY A 64 4.63 -2.68 -7.04
C GLY A 64 3.73 -3.11 -5.90
N LEU A 65 4.32 -3.34 -4.71
CA LEU A 65 3.58 -3.72 -3.51
C LEU A 65 3.17 -2.49 -2.73
N LEU A 66 1.88 -2.41 -2.38
CA LEU A 66 1.30 -1.35 -1.56
C LEU A 66 0.73 -1.93 -0.26
N PHE A 67 0.95 -1.25 0.86
CA PHE A 67 0.34 -1.63 2.13
C PHE A 67 -1.15 -1.27 2.14
N VAL A 68 -2.01 -2.23 2.46
CA VAL A 68 -3.47 -2.09 2.37
C VAL A 68 -4.00 -1.04 3.35
N ARG A 69 -3.38 -0.90 4.53
CA ARG A 69 -3.85 -0.05 5.63
C ARG A 69 -2.97 1.19 5.86
N GLY A 70 -2.60 1.90 4.81
CA GLY A 70 -1.72 3.08 4.92
C GLY A 70 -0.94 3.42 3.66
N ASN A 71 -1.28 2.79 2.53
CA ASN A 71 -0.90 3.20 1.19
C ASN A 71 0.60 3.49 1.00
N PHE A 72 1.47 2.78 1.71
CA PHE A 72 2.91 2.92 1.54
C PHE A 72 3.44 1.89 0.54
N GLN A 73 4.35 2.31 -0.33
CA GLN A 73 5.05 1.43 -1.27
C GLN A 73 6.09 0.57 -0.55
N LYS A 74 6.09 -0.75 -0.72
CA LYS A 74 7.17 -1.62 -0.25
C LYS A 74 8.06 -2.05 -1.41
N GLY A 75 9.36 -2.05 -1.17
CA GLY A 75 10.37 -2.61 -2.07
C GLY A 75 10.43 -1.91 -3.42
N THR A 76 10.72 -2.70 -4.46
CA THR A 76 11.00 -2.17 -5.79
C THR A 76 9.74 -1.92 -6.60
N TRP A 77 9.57 -0.68 -7.05
CA TRP A 77 8.51 -0.24 -7.97
C TRP A 77 9.07 0.05 -9.35
N HIS A 78 8.30 -0.32 -10.37
CA HIS A 78 8.67 -0.13 -11.77
C HIS A 78 7.71 0.85 -12.41
N TYR A 79 8.25 1.78 -13.20
CA TYR A 79 7.51 2.82 -13.89
C TYR A 79 7.82 2.77 -15.38
N TYR A 80 6.79 2.88 -16.20
CA TYR A 80 6.85 2.70 -17.64
C TYR A 80 6.23 3.89 -18.34
N ASP A 81 6.73 4.20 -19.54
CA ASP A 81 6.13 5.20 -20.41
C ASP A 81 4.84 4.67 -21.06
N GLU A 82 4.10 5.53 -21.74
CA GLU A 82 2.83 5.17 -22.39
C GLU A 82 2.98 4.13 -23.52
N SER A 83 4.20 3.96 -24.06
CA SER A 83 4.52 2.91 -25.03
C SER A 83 4.83 1.56 -24.37
N GLY A 84 4.98 1.54 -23.05
CA GLY A 84 5.28 0.36 -22.23
C GLY A 84 6.77 0.08 -22.03
N ARG A 85 7.65 1.07 -22.28
CA ARG A 85 9.09 0.94 -22.01
C ARG A 85 9.38 1.35 -20.58
N LEU A 86 10.26 0.62 -19.91
CA LEU A 86 10.68 0.92 -18.55
C LEU A 86 11.40 2.29 -18.53
N GLU A 87 10.84 3.26 -17.80
CA GLU A 87 11.44 4.57 -17.61
C GLU A 87 12.35 4.60 -16.39
N LYS A 88 11.90 3.99 -15.27
CA LYS A 88 12.67 3.95 -14.02
C LYS A 88 12.22 2.82 -13.10
N THR A 89 13.13 2.50 -12.20
CA THR A 89 12.90 1.59 -11.07
C THR A 89 13.27 2.34 -9.79
N VAL A 90 12.41 2.27 -8.77
CA VAL A 90 12.63 2.92 -7.47
C VAL A 90 12.53 1.87 -6.39
N ASP A 91 13.58 1.71 -5.59
CA ASP A 91 13.51 0.95 -4.35
C ASP A 91 13.04 1.88 -3.22
N TYR A 92 11.80 1.67 -2.80
CA TYR A 92 11.16 2.47 -1.77
C TYR A 92 11.58 2.12 -0.35
N ASP A 93 12.23 0.97 -0.16
CA ASP A 93 12.76 0.54 1.13
C ASP A 93 14.20 1.08 1.32
N GLN A 94 14.89 1.47 0.24
CA GLN A 94 16.28 1.96 0.26
C GLN A 94 16.58 3.05 1.32
N PRO A 95 15.70 4.04 1.58
CA PRO A 95 15.98 5.07 2.60
C PRO A 95 15.91 4.56 4.05
N PHE A 96 15.33 3.37 4.27
CA PHE A 96 15.01 2.84 5.59
C PHE A 96 16.04 1.80 6.03
N GLY A 97 16.69 2.07 7.16
CA GLY A 97 17.56 1.11 7.84
C GLY A 97 16.80 0.21 8.82
N PHE A 98 15.69 0.72 9.37
CA PHE A 98 14.75 -0.05 10.17
C PHE A 98 13.64 -0.55 9.23
N THR A 99 13.67 -1.84 8.93
CA THR A 99 12.87 -2.44 7.86
C THR A 99 11.41 -2.65 8.28
N TYR A 100 10.55 -2.96 7.30
CA TYR A 100 9.18 -3.41 7.61
C TYR A 100 9.20 -4.68 8.47
N GLU A 101 10.12 -5.59 8.23
CA GLU A 101 10.26 -6.83 9.00
C GLU A 101 10.66 -6.54 10.46
N ASP A 102 11.42 -5.48 10.71
CA ASP A 102 11.70 -5.01 12.08
C ASP A 102 10.50 -4.30 12.70
N LEU A 103 9.73 -3.56 11.90
CA LEU A 103 8.45 -2.97 12.31
C LEU A 103 7.46 -4.05 12.76
N VAL A 104 7.38 -5.18 12.05
CA VAL A 104 6.55 -6.33 12.45
C VAL A 104 6.97 -6.86 13.83
N LYS A 105 8.27 -7.01 14.08
CA LYS A 105 8.79 -7.44 15.40
C LYS A 105 8.48 -6.42 16.48
N TYR A 106 8.61 -5.12 16.18
CA TYR A 106 8.23 -4.06 17.09
C TYR A 106 6.75 -4.13 17.48
N CYS A 107 5.86 -4.24 16.49
CA CYS A 107 4.43 -4.35 16.73
C CYS A 107 4.07 -5.58 17.57
N SER A 108 4.63 -6.74 17.23
CA SER A 108 4.44 -7.98 18.00
C SER A 108 4.90 -7.83 19.45
N SER A 109 6.06 -7.21 19.68
CA SER A 109 6.62 -7.02 21.03
C SER A 109 5.82 -6.02 21.89
N ASN A 110 5.03 -5.16 21.24
CA ASN A 110 4.19 -4.15 21.90
C ASN A 110 2.69 -4.52 21.86
N ASN A 111 2.33 -5.75 21.50
CA ASN A 111 0.95 -6.23 21.37
C ASN A 111 0.08 -5.38 20.41
N ILE A 112 0.68 -4.89 19.33
CA ILE A 112 0.00 -4.17 18.26
C ILE A 112 -0.32 -5.18 17.15
N ASP A 113 -1.59 -5.45 16.92
CA ASP A 113 -2.04 -6.33 15.84
C ASP A 113 -2.13 -5.55 14.52
N LEU A 114 -1.33 -5.97 13.52
CA LEU A 114 -1.32 -5.36 12.19
C LEU A 114 -2.53 -5.73 11.33
N HIS A 115 -3.24 -6.80 11.68
CA HIS A 115 -4.46 -7.21 10.97
C HIS A 115 -5.70 -6.48 11.49
N GLU A 116 -5.61 -5.82 12.64
CA GLU A 116 -6.73 -5.11 13.24
C GLU A 116 -7.16 -3.91 12.40
N SER A 117 -8.48 -3.68 12.31
CA SER A 117 -9.04 -2.69 11.38
C SER A 117 -8.63 -1.25 11.67
N HIS A 118 -8.22 -0.97 12.90
CA HIS A 118 -7.80 0.34 13.37
C HIS A 118 -6.27 0.51 13.39
N THR A 119 -5.53 -0.47 12.88
CA THR A 119 -4.07 -0.39 12.77
C THR A 119 -3.67 0.08 11.38
N PHE A 120 -2.97 1.20 11.33
CA PHE A 120 -2.45 1.80 10.10
C PHE A 120 -0.95 2.00 10.20
N ILE A 121 -0.26 1.84 9.08
CA ILE A 121 1.18 2.13 8.97
C ILE A 121 1.40 3.08 7.81
N ASP A 122 2.03 4.21 8.09
CA ASP A 122 2.53 5.13 7.08
C ASP A 122 4.06 5.18 7.12
N LYS A 123 4.64 5.53 5.98
CA LYS A 123 6.07 5.84 5.86
C LYS A 123 6.26 7.28 5.37
N ARG A 124 7.23 7.98 5.92
CA ARG A 124 7.64 9.31 5.46
C ARG A 124 9.12 9.30 5.17
N THR A 125 9.56 9.99 4.12
CA THR A 125 10.99 10.08 3.74
C THR A 125 11.58 11.47 3.95
N ALA A 126 10.75 12.50 4.16
CA ALA A 126 11.15 13.87 4.39
C ALA A 126 10.48 14.44 5.66
N PRO A 127 11.21 15.21 6.50
CA PRO A 127 12.61 15.61 6.35
C PRO A 127 13.63 14.47 6.57
N GLN A 128 13.19 13.34 7.14
CA GLN A 128 13.98 12.13 7.34
C GLN A 128 13.07 10.89 7.25
N PRO A 129 13.62 9.68 7.06
CA PRO A 129 12.85 8.44 7.08
C PRO A 129 12.18 8.22 8.44
N GLU A 130 10.86 8.03 8.46
CA GLU A 130 10.05 7.77 9.66
C GLU A 130 8.96 6.73 9.35
N TRP A 131 8.67 5.89 10.34
CA TRP A 131 7.50 5.03 10.37
C TRP A 131 6.47 5.61 11.35
N ASP A 132 5.21 5.73 10.94
CA ASP A 132 4.11 6.05 11.83
C ASP A 132 3.19 4.83 11.95
N ILE A 133 2.99 4.37 13.18
CA ILE A 133 2.03 3.31 13.50
C ILE A 133 0.87 3.96 14.25
N THR A 134 -0.32 3.91 13.67
CA THR A 134 -1.56 4.31 14.34
C THR A 134 -2.31 3.05 14.75
N TYR A 135 -2.74 2.94 16.01
CA TYR A 135 -3.53 1.80 16.50
C TYR A 135 -4.48 2.22 17.61
N LEU A 136 -5.52 1.42 17.85
CA LEU A 136 -6.48 1.66 18.93
C LEU A 136 -5.84 1.33 20.29
N TYR A 137 -5.84 2.29 21.20
CA TYR A 137 -5.36 2.14 22.57
C TYR A 137 -6.29 2.87 23.53
N ASN A 138 -6.88 2.16 24.49
CA ASN A 138 -7.80 2.71 25.50
C ASN A 138 -8.92 3.60 24.90
N GLY A 139 -9.50 3.17 23.77
CA GLY A 139 -10.59 3.90 23.10
C GLY A 139 -10.14 5.15 22.33
N LYS A 140 -8.83 5.36 22.16
CA LYS A 140 -8.22 6.47 21.42
C LYS A 140 -7.29 5.94 20.33
N ASN A 141 -7.00 6.76 19.34
CA ASN A 141 -5.94 6.49 18.39
C ASN A 141 -4.59 6.84 19.03
N ARG A 142 -3.73 5.85 19.21
CA ARG A 142 -2.33 6.05 19.57
C ARG A 142 -1.48 6.04 18.32
N ILE A 143 -0.68 7.09 18.15
CA ILE A 143 0.27 7.25 17.06
C ILE A 143 1.67 7.15 17.64
N VAL A 144 2.44 6.17 17.18
CA VAL A 144 3.86 6.01 17.50
C VAL A 144 4.68 6.32 16.26
N THR A 145 5.58 7.30 16.37
CA THR A 145 6.54 7.63 15.32
C THR A 145 7.90 7.02 15.68
N LEU A 146 8.44 6.19 14.78
CA LEU A 146 9.77 5.61 14.88
C LEU A 146 10.70 6.21 13.82
N ASP A 147 11.96 6.41 14.19
CA ASP A 147 13.01 6.77 13.25
C ASP A 147 13.20 5.61 12.24
N GLY A 148 13.05 5.91 10.95
CA GLY A 148 13.08 4.92 9.87
C GLY A 148 14.46 4.31 9.59
N LYS A 149 15.53 4.84 10.21
CA LYS A 149 16.88 4.28 10.09
C LYS A 149 17.26 3.39 11.27
N THR A 150 16.79 3.74 12.46
CA THR A 150 17.25 3.13 13.73
C THR A 150 16.16 2.41 14.49
N GLY A 151 14.88 2.65 14.19
CA GLY A 151 13.73 2.14 14.95
C GLY A 151 13.52 2.84 16.29
N LYS A 152 14.30 3.88 16.61
CA LYS A 152 14.15 4.63 17.86
C LYS A 152 12.81 5.35 17.87
N LYS A 153 12.04 5.20 18.95
CA LYS A 153 10.81 5.98 19.16
C LYS A 153 11.13 7.47 19.26
N LEU A 154 10.57 8.24 18.34
CA LEU A 154 10.70 9.71 18.27
C LEU A 154 9.52 10.39 18.97
N LYS A 155 8.32 9.83 18.83
CA LYS A 155 7.08 10.42 19.34
C LYS A 155 6.05 9.36 19.68
N GLU A 156 5.19 9.67 20.65
CA GLU A 156 3.98 8.92 20.98
C GLU A 156 2.88 9.90 21.36
N VAL A 157 1.70 9.80 20.75
CA VAL A 157 0.57 10.71 20.99
C VAL A 157 -0.74 9.93 20.97
N ASP A 158 -1.62 10.25 21.91
CA ASP A 158 -3.01 9.78 21.91
C ASP A 158 -3.93 10.87 21.36
N GLN A 159 -4.82 10.51 20.45
CA GLN A 159 -5.80 11.39 19.81
C GLN A 159 -7.19 10.77 19.88
N ASP A 160 -8.21 11.62 20.00
CA ASP A 160 -9.58 11.13 19.94
C ASP A 160 -9.89 10.59 18.55
N ILE A 161 -10.69 9.53 18.49
CA ILE A 161 -11.14 8.95 17.22
C ILE A 161 -12.09 9.97 16.59
N ILE A 162 -11.68 10.57 15.47
CA ILE A 162 -12.56 11.43 14.68
C ILE A 162 -13.61 10.51 14.07
N ARG A 163 -14.87 10.70 14.49
CA ARG A 163 -16.05 9.99 13.99
C ARG A 163 -16.63 10.67 12.76
#